data_AF-A0A3D8R4R8-F1
#
_entry.id   AF-A0A3D8R4R8-F1
#
_cell.length_a   1.000
_cell.length_b   1.000
_cell.length_c   1.000
_cell.angle_alpha   90.00
_cell.angle_beta   90.00
_cell.angle_gamma   90.00
#
_symmetry.space_group_name_H-M   'P 1'
#
loop_
_entity.id
_entity.type
_entity.pdbx_description
1 polymer ?
#
loop_
_entity_poly.entity_id
_entity_poly.type
_entity_poly.pdbx_seq_one_letter_code
_entity_poly.pdbx_strand_id
1 'polypeptide(L)'
;MMAQEQERWREEDQENVRKDIQTWLKTRQRILHEEKRAHSLKTRSKSLNDRHQNEINLAFNLVNQSLGRDQRTDSNMMKTVAVVSMVYLPGTFVSGLYGTNFFSFQADPGNTWLMADEFWMYWAVTLPLTFATMLVWAIWHWWDKLGTSRSKKVSGGKSNQPAGPTPSKDGIELRAQPGVPLIRRITTAFRLGEVQRTETV
;
A
#
# COMPACT_ATOMS: atom_id res chain seq x y z
N MET A 1 39.27 -70.04 36.82
CA MET A 1 38.56 -68.80 37.20
C MET A 1 38.53 -67.80 36.04
N MET A 2 39.70 -67.41 35.49
CA MET A 2 39.82 -66.42 34.38
C MET A 2 39.05 -66.75 33.09
N ALA A 3 38.95 -68.03 32.70
CA ALA A 3 38.24 -68.43 31.48
C ALA A 3 36.71 -68.28 31.60
N GLN A 4 36.13 -68.56 32.77
CA GLN A 4 34.69 -68.38 33.01
C GLN A 4 34.30 -66.91 33.10
N GLU A 5 35.21 -66.05 33.58
CA GLU A 5 35.00 -64.60 33.50
C GLU A 5 34.96 -64.12 32.05
N GLN A 6 35.90 -64.56 31.19
CA GLN A 6 35.91 -64.11 29.80
C GLN A 6 34.65 -64.48 29.01
N GLU A 7 34.05 -65.64 29.27
CA GLU A 7 32.80 -66.03 28.61
C GLU A 7 31.62 -65.16 29.09
N ARG A 8 31.59 -64.84 30.39
CA ARG A 8 30.58 -63.94 30.95
C ARG A 8 30.68 -62.53 30.38
N TRP A 9 31.90 -61.98 30.29
CA TRP A 9 32.14 -60.68 29.66
C TRP A 9 31.68 -60.65 28.19
N ARG A 10 31.85 -61.76 27.45
CA ARG A 10 31.45 -61.83 26.04
C ARG A 10 29.94 -61.85 25.83
N GLU A 11 29.19 -62.52 26.72
CA GLU A 11 27.73 -62.55 26.64
C GLU A 11 27.10 -61.22 27.07
N GLU A 12 27.59 -60.63 28.18
CA GLU A 12 27.14 -59.31 28.65
C GLU A 12 27.44 -58.20 27.61
N ASP A 13 28.58 -58.27 26.93
CA ASP A 13 28.96 -57.30 25.90
C ASP A 13 28.08 -57.40 24.65
N GLN A 14 27.72 -58.62 24.20
CA GLN A 14 26.80 -58.78 23.06
C GLN A 14 25.41 -58.20 23.33
N GLU A 15 24.88 -58.37 24.54
CA GLU A 15 23.56 -57.83 24.89
C GLU A 15 23.59 -56.30 24.99
N ASN A 16 24.65 -55.75 25.59
CA ASN A 16 24.86 -54.32 25.69
C ASN A 16 25.00 -53.66 24.32
N VAL A 17 25.81 -54.22 23.42
CA VAL A 17 25.98 -53.71 22.05
C VAL A 17 24.65 -53.72 21.28
N ARG A 18 23.85 -54.79 21.41
CA ARG A 18 22.52 -54.85 20.77
C ARG A 18 21.56 -53.81 21.31
N LYS A 19 21.55 -53.61 22.63
CA LYS A 19 20.74 -52.56 23.28
C LYS A 19 21.16 -51.18 22.80
N ASP A 20 22.47 -50.92 22.70
CA ASP A 20 23.02 -49.62 22.33
C ASP A 20 22.76 -49.25 20.87
N ILE A 21 22.85 -50.24 19.96
CA ILE A 21 22.46 -50.07 18.55
C ILE A 21 20.97 -49.74 18.43
N GLN A 22 20.11 -50.42 19.20
CA GLN A 22 18.66 -50.16 19.21
C GLN A 22 18.33 -48.75 19.72
N THR A 23 18.98 -48.29 20.79
CA THR A 23 18.81 -46.92 21.29
C THR A 23 19.33 -45.89 20.30
N TRP A 24 20.50 -46.11 19.69
CA TRP A 24 21.06 -45.20 18.70
C TRP A 24 20.16 -45.05 17.47
N LEU A 25 19.63 -46.16 16.94
CA LEU A 25 18.71 -46.15 15.81
C LEU A 25 17.41 -45.40 16.13
N LYS A 26 16.85 -45.61 17.33
CA LYS A 26 15.66 -44.89 17.81
C LYS A 26 15.92 -43.40 17.92
N THR A 27 17.06 -42.99 18.49
CA THR A 27 17.44 -41.57 18.61
C THR A 27 17.58 -40.94 17.23
N ARG A 28 18.25 -41.62 16.30
CA ARG A 28 18.42 -41.14 14.92
C ARG A 28 17.10 -40.97 14.18
N GLN A 29 16.16 -41.88 14.36
CA GLN A 29 14.80 -41.74 13.82
C GLN A 29 14.04 -40.55 14.42
N ARG A 30 14.19 -40.28 15.73
CA ARG A 30 13.56 -39.12 16.36
C ARG A 30 14.07 -37.80 15.80
N ILE A 31 15.38 -37.65 15.66
CA ILE A 31 15.99 -36.43 15.08
C ILE A 31 15.46 -36.18 13.66
N LEU A 32 15.46 -37.22 12.82
CA LEU A 32 14.93 -37.11 11.45
C LEU A 32 13.44 -36.79 11.42
N HIS A 33 12.67 -37.31 12.38
CA HIS A 33 11.24 -37.03 12.46
C HIS A 33 10.96 -35.59 12.91
N GLU A 34 11.77 -35.07 13.83
CA GLU A 34 11.68 -33.67 14.29
C GLU A 34 12.04 -32.70 13.17
N GLU A 35 13.06 -32.98 12.36
CA GLU A 35 13.40 -32.17 11.19
C GLU A 35 12.23 -32.09 10.20
N LYS A 36 11.56 -33.21 9.93
CA LYS A 36 10.38 -33.23 9.04
C LYS A 36 9.24 -32.40 9.61
N ARG A 37 9.00 -32.47 10.92
CA ARG A 37 8.01 -31.64 11.60
C ARG A 37 8.37 -30.16 11.46
N ALA A 38 9.61 -29.78 11.77
CA ALA A 38 10.10 -28.41 11.63
C ALA A 38 9.95 -27.88 10.19
N HIS A 39 10.28 -28.70 9.19
CA HIS A 39 10.14 -28.32 7.78
C HIS A 39 8.68 -28.09 7.38
N SER A 40 7.77 -28.96 7.80
CA SER A 40 6.34 -28.82 7.52
C SER A 40 5.73 -27.58 8.20
N LEU A 41 6.13 -27.28 9.43
CA LEU A 41 5.70 -26.09 10.17
C LEU A 41 6.23 -24.81 9.52
N LYS A 42 7.49 -24.81 9.08
CA LYS A 42 8.10 -23.69 8.34
C LYS A 42 7.33 -23.42 7.04
N THR A 43 7.01 -24.47 6.28
CA THR A 43 6.28 -24.33 5.01
C THR A 43 4.86 -23.80 5.23
N ARG A 44 4.16 -24.30 6.26
CA ARG A 44 2.83 -23.84 6.64
C ARG A 44 2.82 -22.40 7.16
N SER A 45 3.82 -22.02 7.94
CA SER A 45 3.99 -20.64 8.43
C SER A 45 4.21 -19.68 7.26
N LYS A 46 5.05 -20.08 6.28
CA LYS A 46 5.30 -19.27 5.08
C LYS A 46 4.03 -19.03 4.27
N SER A 47 3.23 -20.06 4.01
CA SER A 47 1.98 -19.88 3.26
C SER A 47 0.95 -19.04 4.02
N LEU A 48 0.88 -19.16 5.35
CA LEU A 48 0.03 -18.30 6.19
C LEU A 48 0.51 -16.84 6.13
N ASN A 49 1.81 -16.61 6.17
CA ASN A 49 2.39 -15.28 6.02
C ASN A 49 2.07 -14.68 4.65
N ASP A 50 2.24 -15.45 3.57
CA ASP A 50 1.95 -15.00 2.21
C ASP A 50 0.47 -14.63 2.05
N ARG A 51 -0.46 -15.44 2.60
CA ARG A 51 -1.89 -15.12 2.60
C ARG A 51 -2.20 -13.90 3.45
N HIS A 52 -1.61 -13.80 4.64
CA HIS A 52 -1.79 -12.66 5.53
C HIS A 52 -1.35 -11.35 4.86
N GLN A 53 -0.23 -11.35 4.15
CA GLN A 53 0.22 -10.19 3.37
C GLN A 53 -0.75 -9.84 2.23
N ASN A 54 -1.30 -10.84 1.55
CA ASN A 54 -2.32 -10.62 0.52
C ASN A 54 -3.61 -9.99 1.11
N GLU A 55 -4.04 -10.46 2.28
CA GLU A 55 -5.18 -9.91 3.01
C GLU A 55 -4.92 -8.48 3.50
N ILE A 56 -3.73 -8.16 4.05
CA ILE A 56 -3.33 -6.79 4.43
C ILE A 56 -3.40 -5.88 3.22
N ASN A 57 -2.83 -6.29 2.09
CA ASN A 57 -2.80 -5.45 0.90
C ASN A 57 -4.23 -5.16 0.39
N LEU A 58 -5.09 -6.18 0.39
CA LEU A 58 -6.50 -5.98 0.05
C LEU A 58 -7.19 -5.02 1.02
N ALA A 59 -7.05 -5.24 2.34
CA ALA A 59 -7.64 -4.38 3.36
C ALA A 59 -7.14 -2.93 3.24
N PHE A 60 -5.85 -2.73 3.01
CA PHE A 60 -5.25 -1.40 2.81
C PHE A 60 -5.83 -0.70 1.57
N ASN A 61 -5.98 -1.42 0.45
CA ASN A 61 -6.59 -0.85 -0.74
C ASN A 61 -8.07 -0.51 -0.54
N LEU A 62 -8.81 -1.35 0.21
CA LEU A 62 -10.21 -1.09 0.55
C LEU A 62 -10.35 0.13 1.47
N VAL A 63 -9.51 0.24 2.49
CA VAL A 63 -9.47 1.41 3.39
C VAL A 63 -9.09 2.66 2.61
N ASN A 64 -8.08 2.62 1.75
CA ASN A 64 -7.74 3.76 0.90
C ASN A 64 -8.86 4.12 -0.06
N GLN A 65 -9.64 3.15 -0.53
CA GLN A 65 -10.80 3.41 -1.36
C GLN A 65 -11.90 4.10 -0.56
N SER A 66 -12.20 3.66 0.67
CA SER A 66 -13.18 4.32 1.54
C SER A 66 -12.70 5.72 1.91
N LEU A 67 -11.45 5.86 2.34
CA LEU A 67 -10.83 7.14 2.67
C LEU A 67 -10.85 8.08 1.47
N GLY A 68 -10.58 7.58 0.27
CA GLY A 68 -10.67 8.36 -0.97
C GLY A 68 -12.10 8.74 -1.37
N ARG A 69 -13.13 8.01 -0.91
CA ARG A 69 -14.54 8.40 -1.07
C ARG A 69 -14.92 9.47 -0.05
N ASP A 70 -14.54 9.28 1.21
CA ASP A 70 -14.81 10.21 2.30
C ASP A 70 -14.07 11.55 2.07
N GLN A 71 -12.83 11.50 1.58
CA GLN A 71 -12.07 12.69 1.16
C GLN A 71 -12.71 13.41 -0.02
N ARG A 72 -13.41 12.73 -0.94
CA ARG A 72 -14.13 13.42 -2.03
C ARG A 72 -15.32 14.20 -1.48
N THR A 73 -16.06 13.62 -0.53
CA THR A 73 -17.16 14.33 0.14
C THR A 73 -16.64 15.49 0.98
N ASP A 74 -15.54 15.30 1.70
CA ASP A 74 -14.86 16.34 2.47
C ASP A 74 -14.31 17.45 1.57
N SER A 75 -13.73 17.11 0.42
CA SER A 75 -13.30 18.07 -0.61
C SER A 75 -14.46 18.94 -1.13
N ASN A 76 -15.66 18.36 -1.25
CA ASN A 76 -16.84 19.14 -1.60
C ASN A 76 -17.24 20.10 -0.49
N MET A 77 -17.14 19.71 0.78
CA MET A 77 -17.37 20.62 1.91
C MET A 77 -16.32 21.73 1.98
N MET A 78 -15.05 21.40 1.74
CA MET A 78 -13.95 22.37 1.69
C MET A 78 -14.14 23.41 0.58
N LYS A 79 -14.62 22.98 -0.59
CA LYS A 79 -14.98 23.89 -1.69
C LYS A 79 -16.12 24.82 -1.30
N THR A 80 -17.15 24.32 -0.64
CA THR A 80 -18.28 25.14 -0.19
C THR A 80 -17.85 26.23 0.79
N VAL A 81 -17.02 25.89 1.80
CA VAL A 81 -16.50 26.89 2.76
C VAL A 81 -15.66 27.95 2.04
N ALA A 82 -14.80 27.55 1.11
CA ALA A 82 -13.99 28.48 0.34
C ALA A 82 -14.83 29.44 -0.52
N VAL A 83 -15.92 28.96 -1.13
CA VAL A 83 -16.86 29.80 -1.89
C VAL A 83 -17.53 30.83 -0.97
N VAL A 84 -17.98 30.41 0.21
CA VAL A 84 -18.58 31.34 1.19
C VAL A 84 -17.57 32.43 1.58
N SER A 85 -16.33 32.08 1.88
CA SER A 85 -15.28 33.07 2.18
C SER A 85 -15.01 34.01 1.01
N MET A 86 -14.95 33.50 -0.22
CA MET A 86 -14.68 34.29 -1.42
C MET A 86 -15.79 35.32 -1.74
N VAL A 87 -17.04 35.04 -1.33
CA VAL A 87 -18.17 35.98 -1.42
C VAL A 87 -18.16 36.96 -0.24
N TYR A 88 -17.84 36.48 0.97
CA TYR A 88 -17.90 37.29 2.18
C TYR A 88 -16.78 38.34 2.23
N LEU A 89 -15.60 38.05 1.70
CA LEU A 89 -14.44 38.93 1.72
C LEU A 89 -14.67 40.25 0.94
N PRO A 90 -15.13 40.23 -0.34
CA PRO A 90 -15.46 41.46 -1.07
C PRO A 90 -16.70 42.15 -0.50
N GLY A 91 -17.71 41.42 -0.05
CA GLY A 91 -18.90 42.00 0.60
C GLY A 91 -18.56 42.74 1.89
N THR A 92 -17.66 42.18 2.71
CA THR A 92 -17.19 42.81 3.94
C THR A 92 -16.33 44.04 3.64
N PHE A 93 -15.47 43.99 2.62
CA PHE A 93 -14.65 45.13 2.21
C PHE A 93 -15.51 46.32 1.75
N VAL A 94 -16.53 46.07 0.94
CA VAL A 94 -17.49 47.10 0.53
C VAL A 94 -18.23 47.64 1.76
N SER A 95 -18.75 46.77 2.64
CA SER A 95 -19.42 47.19 3.87
C SER A 95 -18.55 48.11 4.74
N GLY A 96 -17.25 47.78 4.90
CA GLY A 96 -16.29 48.61 5.63
C GLY A 96 -16.00 49.95 4.94
N LEU A 97 -15.84 49.97 3.62
CA LEU A 97 -15.62 51.20 2.86
C LEU A 97 -16.83 52.14 2.97
N TYR A 98 -18.04 51.65 2.77
CA TYR A 98 -19.24 52.48 2.85
C TYR A 98 -19.61 52.87 4.29
N GLY A 99 -19.34 52.00 5.28
CA GLY A 99 -19.53 52.31 6.69
C GLY A 99 -18.59 53.39 7.23
N THR A 100 -17.45 53.64 6.58
CA THR A 100 -16.43 54.61 7.02
C THR A 100 -16.27 55.82 6.11
N ASN A 101 -16.45 55.70 4.79
CA ASN A 101 -16.26 56.80 3.84
C ASN A 101 -17.55 57.51 3.41
N PHE A 102 -18.74 56.89 3.58
CA PHE A 102 -19.95 57.36 2.89
C PHE A 102 -20.91 58.19 3.75
N PHE A 103 -20.75 58.20 5.07
CA PHE A 103 -21.61 58.96 5.99
C PHE A 103 -21.04 60.31 6.42
N SER A 104 -19.91 60.76 5.85
CA SER A 104 -19.20 61.97 6.31
C SER A 104 -18.91 63.03 5.24
N PHE A 105 -19.58 63.03 4.08
CA PHE A 105 -19.29 64.02 3.02
C PHE A 105 -20.38 65.01 2.65
N GLN A 106 -21.53 65.08 3.35
CA GLN A 106 -22.35 66.29 3.32
C GLN A 106 -23.33 66.34 4.49
N ALA A 107 -22.83 66.81 5.63
CA ALA A 107 -23.67 67.48 6.62
C ALA A 107 -23.98 68.91 6.11
N ASP A 108 -24.74 69.01 5.01
CA ASP A 108 -25.39 70.26 4.60
C ASP A 108 -26.90 70.14 4.89
N PRO A 109 -27.56 71.11 5.55
CA PRO A 109 -28.85 70.90 6.20
C PRO A 109 -30.08 70.80 5.26
N GLY A 110 -29.90 70.55 3.95
CA GLY A 110 -30.97 70.72 2.96
C GLY A 110 -31.13 69.63 1.89
N ASN A 111 -30.16 68.72 1.72
CA ASN A 111 -30.16 67.79 0.58
C ASN A 111 -30.18 66.32 1.01
N THR A 112 -31.30 65.90 1.61
CA THR A 112 -31.59 64.47 1.90
C THR A 112 -31.70 63.60 0.64
N TRP A 113 -31.71 64.21 -0.56
CA TRP A 113 -31.86 63.52 -1.84
C TRP A 113 -30.54 62.90 -2.35
N LEU A 114 -29.35 63.39 -1.95
CA LEU A 114 -28.09 62.77 -2.40
C LEU A 114 -27.90 61.34 -1.86
N MET A 115 -28.42 61.06 -0.66
CA MET A 115 -28.35 59.71 -0.07
C MET A 115 -29.07 58.63 -0.91
N ALA A 116 -30.04 59.00 -1.75
CA ALA A 116 -30.78 58.05 -2.58
C ALA A 116 -30.09 57.77 -3.93
N ASP A 117 -29.32 58.71 -4.47
CA ASP A 117 -28.67 58.58 -5.79
C ASP A 117 -27.41 57.70 -5.70
N GLU A 118 -26.68 57.79 -4.60
CA GLU A 118 -25.48 56.96 -4.37
C GLU A 118 -25.80 55.51 -3.96
N PHE A 119 -27.03 55.25 -3.54
CA PHE A 119 -27.53 53.88 -3.34
C PHE A 119 -27.48 53.07 -4.66
N TRP A 120 -27.60 53.75 -5.81
CA TRP A 120 -27.43 53.11 -7.11
C TRP A 120 -25.96 52.79 -7.41
N MET A 121 -25.03 53.63 -6.93
CA MET A 121 -23.58 53.43 -7.09
C MET A 121 -23.08 52.23 -6.26
N TYR A 122 -23.69 51.97 -5.10
CA TYR A 122 -23.47 50.74 -4.32
C TYR A 122 -23.76 49.50 -5.17
N TRP A 123 -24.94 49.42 -5.81
CA TRP A 123 -25.28 48.32 -6.71
C TRP A 123 -24.38 48.29 -7.95
N ALA A 124 -24.00 49.45 -8.49
CA ALA A 124 -23.15 49.56 -9.67
C ALA A 124 -21.71 49.06 -9.46
N VAL A 125 -21.18 49.10 -8.23
CA VAL A 125 -19.83 48.60 -7.92
C VAL A 125 -19.87 47.19 -7.31
N THR A 126 -20.87 46.89 -6.49
CA THR A 126 -21.01 45.57 -5.86
C THR A 126 -21.39 44.48 -6.85
N LEU A 127 -22.31 44.73 -7.78
CA LEU A 127 -22.68 43.74 -8.80
C LEU A 127 -21.49 43.30 -9.64
N PRO A 128 -20.71 44.20 -10.28
CA PRO A 128 -19.57 43.78 -11.09
C PRO A 128 -18.44 43.20 -10.25
N LEU A 129 -18.23 43.64 -9.01
CA LEU A 129 -17.21 43.02 -8.15
C LEU A 129 -17.58 41.58 -7.78
N THR A 130 -18.87 41.33 -7.49
CA THR A 130 -19.40 39.99 -7.19
C THR A 130 -19.43 39.12 -8.46
N PHE A 131 -19.81 39.70 -9.60
CA PHE A 131 -19.73 39.03 -10.89
C PHE A 131 -18.29 38.72 -11.27
N ALA A 132 -17.33 39.59 -10.98
CA ALA A 132 -15.92 39.38 -11.28
C ALA A 132 -15.33 38.23 -10.46
N THR A 133 -15.60 38.15 -9.15
CA THR A 133 -15.19 37.00 -8.33
C THR A 133 -15.87 35.71 -8.80
N MET A 134 -17.16 35.76 -9.14
CA MET A 134 -17.89 34.61 -9.70
C MET A 134 -17.35 34.20 -11.08
N LEU A 135 -17.02 35.16 -11.96
CA LEU A 135 -16.42 34.93 -13.28
C LEU A 135 -15.02 34.34 -13.17
N VAL A 136 -14.16 34.87 -12.30
CA VAL A 136 -12.82 34.32 -12.07
C VAL A 136 -12.91 32.86 -11.60
N TRP A 137 -13.84 32.57 -10.69
CA TRP A 137 -14.08 31.19 -10.24
C TRP A 137 -14.67 30.31 -11.36
N ALA A 138 -15.66 30.81 -12.11
CA ALA A 138 -16.30 30.09 -13.21
C ALA A 138 -15.33 29.81 -14.36
N ILE A 139 -14.47 30.78 -14.71
CA ILE A 139 -13.41 30.65 -15.73
C ILE A 139 -12.38 29.63 -15.28
N TRP A 140 -11.94 29.66 -14.02
CA TRP A 140 -11.00 28.66 -13.49
C TRP A 140 -11.61 27.25 -13.50
N HIS A 141 -12.86 27.13 -13.04
CA HIS A 141 -13.57 25.85 -12.96
C HIS A 141 -14.01 25.34 -14.35
N TRP A 142 -14.23 26.22 -15.34
CA TRP A 142 -14.48 25.86 -16.74
C TRP A 142 -13.18 25.49 -17.46
N TRP A 143 -12.06 26.20 -17.24
CA TRP A 143 -10.78 25.81 -17.83
C TRP A 143 -10.30 24.44 -17.33
N ASP A 144 -10.52 24.11 -16.06
CA ASP A 144 -10.27 22.77 -15.53
C ASP A 144 -11.14 21.70 -16.22
N LYS A 145 -12.36 22.04 -16.64
CA LYS A 145 -13.24 21.15 -17.42
C LYS A 145 -12.86 21.05 -18.89
N LEU A 146 -12.34 22.13 -19.51
CA LEU A 146 -11.91 22.11 -20.91
C LEU A 146 -10.52 21.48 -21.10
N GLY A 147 -9.65 21.51 -20.08
CA GLY A 147 -8.30 20.93 -20.13
C GLY A 147 -8.17 19.44 -19.77
N THR A 148 -9.25 18.79 -19.30
CA THR A 148 -9.19 17.41 -18.78
C THR A 148 -9.83 16.37 -19.70
N SER A 149 -9.69 16.52 -21.03
CA SER A 149 -9.87 15.40 -21.97
C SER A 149 -8.61 14.55 -22.17
N ARG A 150 -7.56 14.73 -21.35
CA ARG A 150 -6.50 13.71 -21.25
C ARG A 150 -6.98 12.57 -20.35
N SER A 151 -7.61 11.60 -21.01
CA SER A 151 -7.57 10.19 -20.67
C SER A 151 -7.38 9.92 -19.17
N LYS A 152 -8.48 9.94 -18.41
CA LYS A 152 -8.59 8.97 -17.32
C LYS A 152 -8.76 7.60 -17.98
N LYS A 153 -7.68 7.06 -18.56
CA LYS A 153 -7.41 5.66 -18.34
C LYS A 153 -7.54 5.51 -16.84
N VAL A 154 -8.49 4.68 -16.44
CA VAL A 154 -8.39 3.94 -15.20
C VAL A 154 -6.99 3.30 -15.26
N SER A 155 -5.97 4.05 -14.85
CA SER A 155 -4.77 3.49 -14.29
C SER A 155 -5.35 2.81 -13.07
N GLY A 156 -5.70 1.53 -13.27
CA GLY A 156 -6.08 0.63 -12.18
C GLY A 156 -5.14 0.97 -11.06
N GLY A 157 -5.74 1.33 -9.91
CA GLY A 157 -5.01 1.87 -8.79
C GLY A 157 -3.70 1.13 -8.71
N LYS A 158 -2.60 1.84 -9.02
CA LYS A 158 -1.34 1.49 -8.40
C LYS A 158 -1.73 1.60 -6.95
N SER A 159 -2.02 0.45 -6.34
CA SER A 159 -1.85 0.27 -4.93
C SER A 159 -0.49 0.90 -4.69
N ASN A 160 -0.47 2.13 -4.18
CA ASN A 160 0.66 2.59 -3.41
C ASN A 160 0.64 1.64 -2.24
N GLN A 161 1.20 0.46 -2.48
CA GLN A 161 1.62 -0.47 -1.49
C GLN A 161 2.72 0.33 -0.81
N PRO A 162 2.49 0.96 0.38
CA PRO A 162 3.63 1.21 1.24
C PRO A 162 4.28 -0.15 1.31
N ALA A 163 5.57 -0.22 0.95
CA ALA A 163 6.30 -1.46 0.87
C ALA A 163 5.92 -2.32 2.09
N GLY A 164 5.00 -3.27 1.87
CA GLY A 164 4.70 -4.27 2.89
C GLY A 164 6.05 -4.87 3.22
N PRO A 165 6.36 -5.10 4.51
CA PRO A 165 7.70 -5.45 4.94
C PRO A 165 8.24 -6.46 3.94
N THR A 166 9.25 -6.01 3.18
CA THR A 166 9.86 -6.80 2.11
C THR A 166 10.01 -8.19 2.67
N PRO A 167 9.53 -9.25 1.98
CA PRO A 167 9.68 -10.60 2.48
C PRO A 167 11.13 -10.71 2.91
N SER A 168 11.32 -10.86 4.22
CA SER A 168 12.62 -10.70 4.85
C SER A 168 13.58 -11.55 4.03
N LYS A 169 14.57 -10.88 3.43
CA LYS A 169 15.58 -11.51 2.56
C LYS A 169 16.51 -12.41 3.38
N ASP A 170 16.15 -12.67 4.62
CA ASP A 170 16.89 -13.40 5.64
C ASP A 170 16.57 -14.91 5.57
N GLY A 171 15.59 -15.29 4.75
CA GLY A 171 15.51 -16.65 4.26
C GLY A 171 16.60 -16.90 3.23
N ILE A 172 17.76 -17.37 3.70
CA ILE A 172 18.82 -18.10 2.96
C ILE A 172 18.47 -18.22 1.48
N GLU A 173 19.25 -17.58 0.60
CA GLU A 173 19.23 -17.80 -0.85
C GLU A 173 19.39 -19.28 -1.19
N LEU A 174 18.34 -20.08 -1.01
CA LEU A 174 18.18 -21.34 -1.68
C LEU A 174 17.88 -20.97 -3.12
N ARG A 175 18.96 -20.99 -3.90
CA ARG A 175 19.03 -21.09 -5.36
C ARG A 175 17.93 -22.02 -5.89
N ALA A 176 16.73 -21.47 -6.07
CA ALA A 176 15.67 -22.10 -6.82
C ALA A 176 15.95 -21.83 -8.29
N GLN A 177 16.46 -22.86 -8.96
CA GLN A 177 16.54 -22.94 -10.41
C GLN A 177 15.18 -22.58 -11.01
N PRO A 178 15.10 -21.61 -11.94
CA PRO A 178 13.83 -21.20 -12.52
C PRO A 178 13.30 -22.31 -13.43
N GLY A 179 11.97 -22.42 -13.45
CA GLY A 179 11.22 -23.45 -14.16
C GLY A 179 11.72 -23.68 -15.57
N VAL A 180 12.04 -24.95 -15.86
CA VAL A 180 12.14 -25.47 -17.21
C VAL A 180 11.14 -26.62 -17.30
N PRO A 181 10.24 -26.64 -18.30
CA PRO A 181 9.19 -27.65 -18.40
C PRO A 181 9.78 -29.06 -18.40
N LEU A 182 9.10 -29.96 -17.67
CA LEU A 182 9.48 -31.35 -17.36
C LEU A 182 9.91 -32.18 -18.59
N ILE A 183 9.52 -31.76 -19.79
CA ILE A 183 9.72 -32.45 -21.07
C ILE A 183 11.19 -32.38 -21.55
N ARG A 184 12.01 -31.42 -21.10
CA ARG A 184 13.41 -31.31 -21.55
C ARG A 184 14.42 -32.18 -20.79
N ARG A 185 14.04 -32.83 -19.69
CA ARG A 185 15.00 -33.60 -18.87
C ARG A 185 15.34 -34.99 -19.41
N ILE A 186 14.47 -35.60 -20.20
CA ILE A 186 14.71 -36.95 -20.72
C ILE A 186 15.80 -36.93 -21.82
N THR A 187 15.93 -35.82 -22.55
CA THR A 187 16.92 -35.69 -23.63
C THR A 187 18.34 -35.43 -23.14
N THR A 188 18.52 -34.73 -22.01
CA THR A 188 19.87 -34.42 -21.50
C THR A 188 20.53 -35.60 -20.79
N ALA A 189 19.75 -36.47 -20.13
CA ALA A 189 20.28 -37.68 -19.50
C ALA A 189 20.79 -38.69 -20.55
N PHE A 190 20.20 -38.73 -21.74
CA PHE A 190 20.66 -39.60 -22.82
C PHE A 190 21.97 -39.13 -23.45
N ARG A 191 22.23 -37.81 -23.50
CA ARG A 191 23.43 -37.24 -24.12
C ARG A 191 24.70 -37.31 -23.28
N LEU A 192 24.59 -37.49 -21.96
CA LEU A 192 25.73 -37.71 -21.08
C LEU A 192 26.18 -39.18 -21.00
N GLY A 193 25.37 -40.12 -21.49
CA GLY A 193 25.71 -41.55 -21.53
C GLY A 193 26.63 -41.93 -22.71
N GLU A 194 26.61 -41.20 -23.82
CA GLU A 194 27.45 -41.52 -25.00
C GLU A 194 28.88 -40.96 -24.91
N VAL A 195 29.09 -39.86 -24.20
CA VAL A 195 30.42 -39.21 -24.17
C VAL A 195 31.41 -39.94 -23.25
N GLN A 196 30.94 -40.75 -22.30
CA GLN A 196 31.81 -41.54 -21.40
C GLN A 196 32.28 -42.89 -21.97
N ARG A 197 31.88 -43.26 -23.20
CA ARG A 197 32.31 -44.53 -23.83
C ARG A 197 33.39 -44.36 -24.92
N THR A 198 33.97 -43.18 -25.09
CA THR A 198 34.98 -42.92 -26.15
C THR A 198 36.38 -42.55 -25.64
N GLU A 199 36.63 -42.53 -24.32
CA GLU A 199 37.96 -42.23 -23.75
C GLU A 199 38.59 -43.41 -22.98
N THR A 200 38.20 -44.65 -23.32
CA THR A 200 38.96 -45.85 -22.94
C THR A 200 39.24 -46.71 -24.16
N VAL A 201 40.21 -46.26 -24.97
CA VAL A 201 41.15 -47.12 -25.72
C VAL A 201 42.53 -46.48 -25.60
#